data_AF-A0A397TE26-F1
#
_entry.id   AF-A0A397TE26-F1
#
_cell.length_a   1.000
_cell.length_b   1.000
_cell.length_c   1.000
_cell.angle_alpha   90.00
_cell.angle_beta   90.00
_cell.angle_gamma   90.00
#
_symmetry.space_group_name_H-M   'P 1'
#
loop_
_entity.id
_entity.type
_entity.pdbx_description
1 polymer ?
#
loop_
_entity_poly.entity_id
_entity_poly.type
_entity_poly.pdbx_seq_one_letter_code
_entity_poly.pdbx_strand_id
1 'polypeptide(L)'
;MNILRNVNGVVVVVELSNPEHKVAHTKFSFQFESAFANLQPLDQVDNIADINSPSGNPWPTIVCEIANTQSLPSITRKVNNFWLLPNQVEDVIVIKLWPWTNCRQDANGLPLRRLTCYKFCRRRSRHTRSGYHPLQTIEFGTITTRQRRYNGCSARGICTLSIEPACIYAGCPGTPPYPLPGNVVIDLYIIQQAIFRRM
;
A
#
# COMPACT_ATOMS: atom_id res chain seq x y z
N MET A 1 0.97 -18.97 1.06
CA MET A 1 -0.22 -18.90 1.93
C MET A 1 -0.26 -17.48 2.48
N ASN A 2 -1.25 -16.68 2.07
CA ASN A 2 -1.36 -15.28 2.48
C ASN A 2 -2.17 -15.24 3.78
N ILE A 3 -1.68 -14.56 4.80
CA ILE A 3 -2.43 -14.35 6.04
C ILE A 3 -3.11 -12.99 5.93
N LEU A 4 -4.44 -12.98 6.07
CA LEU A 4 -5.24 -11.78 6.20
C LEU A 4 -5.23 -11.42 7.69
N ARG A 5 -4.73 -10.24 8.05
CA ARG A 5 -4.99 -9.65 9.37
C ARG A 5 -5.90 -8.45 9.17
N ASN A 6 -7.12 -8.52 9.70
CA ASN A 6 -8.00 -7.37 9.84
C ASN A 6 -7.68 -6.68 11.18
N VAL A 7 -7.28 -5.41 11.10
CA VAL A 7 -7.25 -4.48 12.23
C VAL A 7 -8.12 -3.30 11.84
N ASN A 8 -9.28 -3.12 12.49
CA ASN A 8 -10.17 -1.96 12.31
C ASN A 8 -10.58 -1.69 10.84
N GLY A 9 -10.87 -2.73 10.05
CA GLY A 9 -11.29 -2.59 8.65
C GLY A 9 -10.15 -2.53 7.63
N VAL A 10 -8.90 -2.70 8.07
CA VAL A 10 -7.71 -2.74 7.21
C VAL A 10 -7.24 -4.18 7.08
N VAL A 11 -7.24 -4.71 5.86
CA VAL A 11 -6.63 -6.02 5.58
C VAL A 11 -5.29 -5.81 4.91
N VAL A 12 -4.22 -6.17 5.63
CA VAL A 12 -2.88 -6.23 5.07
C VAL A 12 -2.61 -7.65 4.58
N VAL A 13 -2.29 -7.80 3.30
CA VAL A 13 -2.01 -9.10 2.68
C VAL A 13 -0.52 -9.37 2.74
N VAL A 14 -0.14 -10.42 3.49
CA VAL A 14 1.25 -10.76 3.85
C VAL A 14 1.80 -11.86 2.93
N GLU A 15 2.85 -11.56 2.14
CA GLU A 15 3.68 -12.57 1.45
C GLU A 15 4.61 -13.28 2.47
N LEU A 16 5.17 -14.46 2.12
CA LEU A 16 6.11 -15.19 2.99
C LEU A 16 7.20 -14.24 3.52
N SER A 17 7.18 -14.07 4.85
CA SER A 17 7.78 -12.91 5.48
C SER A 17 9.31 -13.08 5.58
N ASN A 18 10.07 -12.36 4.75
CA ASN A 18 11.48 -12.10 5.03
C ASN A 18 11.61 -10.91 6.02
N PRO A 19 12.79 -10.67 6.64
CA PRO A 19 12.95 -9.60 7.64
C PRO A 19 12.56 -8.20 7.11
N GLU A 20 12.87 -7.92 5.85
CA GLU A 20 12.56 -6.66 5.18
C GLU A 20 11.06 -6.46 4.97
N HIS A 21 10.35 -7.50 4.51
CA HIS A 21 8.91 -7.53 4.38
C HIS A 21 8.25 -7.27 5.73
N LYS A 22 8.70 -7.95 6.80
CA LYS A 22 8.18 -7.73 8.16
C LYS A 22 8.32 -6.28 8.57
N VAL A 23 9.50 -5.69 8.41
CA VAL A 23 9.74 -4.31 8.82
C VAL A 23 8.98 -3.29 7.96
N ALA A 24 8.91 -3.50 6.64
CA ALA A 24 8.14 -2.64 5.75
C ALA A 24 6.66 -2.65 6.15
N HIS A 25 6.10 -3.83 6.38
CA HIS A 25 4.74 -3.99 6.89
C HIS A 25 4.56 -3.28 8.23
N THR A 26 5.41 -3.55 9.23
CA THR A 26 5.28 -2.94 10.56
C THR A 26 5.32 -1.41 10.49
N LYS A 27 6.21 -0.83 9.68
CA LYS A 27 6.32 0.63 9.54
C LYS A 27 5.18 1.24 8.74
N PHE A 28 4.67 0.54 7.74
CA PHE A 28 3.46 0.98 7.04
C PHE A 28 2.26 0.96 7.98
N SER A 29 1.98 -0.18 8.64
CA SER A 29 0.87 -0.34 9.58
C SER A 29 0.91 0.71 10.69
N PHE A 30 2.08 0.95 11.29
CA PHE A 30 2.23 1.96 12.34
C PHE A 30 1.85 3.36 11.85
N GLN A 31 2.34 3.79 10.68
CA GLN A 31 1.99 5.10 10.12
C GLN A 31 0.51 5.19 9.74
N PHE A 32 -0.03 4.12 9.17
CA PHE A 32 -1.43 4.02 8.82
C PHE A 32 -2.31 4.13 10.08
N GLU A 33 -2.14 3.25 11.06
CA GLU A 33 -2.92 3.28 12.30
C GLU A 33 -2.80 4.62 13.03
N SER A 34 -1.59 5.19 13.10
CA SER A 34 -1.38 6.51 13.72
C SER A 34 -2.14 7.62 12.99
N ALA A 35 -2.21 7.58 11.66
CA ALA A 35 -2.92 8.58 10.87
C ALA A 35 -4.45 8.44 10.96
N PHE A 36 -4.95 7.25 11.30
CA PHE A 36 -6.37 6.97 11.47
C PHE A 36 -6.80 6.92 12.96
N ALA A 37 -5.88 7.09 13.91
CA ALA A 37 -6.12 6.89 15.35
C ALA A 37 -7.22 7.78 15.95
N ASN A 38 -7.47 8.95 15.33
CA ASN A 38 -8.49 9.90 15.78
C ASN A 38 -9.86 9.67 15.11
N LEU A 39 -10.01 8.67 14.25
CA LEU A 39 -11.29 8.34 13.63
C LEU A 39 -12.09 7.40 14.51
N GLN A 40 -13.37 7.71 14.71
CA GLN A 40 -14.32 6.78 15.30
C GLN A 40 -14.42 5.54 14.39
N PRO A 41 -14.18 4.32 14.90
CA PRO A 41 -14.39 3.10 14.12
C PRO A 41 -15.84 3.04 13.69
N LEU A 42 -16.10 3.10 12.38
CA LEU A 42 -17.46 3.13 11.85
C LEU A 42 -18.13 1.76 11.82
N ASP A 43 -17.35 0.69 11.69
CA ASP A 43 -17.81 -0.69 11.78
C ASP A 43 -16.67 -1.57 12.30
N GLN A 44 -16.88 -2.27 13.41
CA GLN A 44 -16.03 -3.41 13.76
C GLN A 44 -16.42 -4.55 12.83
N VAL A 45 -15.69 -4.72 11.74
CA VAL A 45 -15.79 -5.95 10.95
C VAL A 45 -15.05 -7.03 11.74
N ASP A 46 -15.81 -7.83 12.48
CA ASP A 46 -15.29 -9.02 13.15
C ASP A 46 -14.55 -9.91 12.13
N ASN A 47 -13.44 -10.51 12.58
CA ASN A 47 -12.46 -11.26 11.78
C ASN A 47 -13.00 -12.57 11.16
N ILE A 48 -14.30 -12.74 11.06
CA ILE A 48 -14.93 -13.90 10.46
C ILE A 48 -15.60 -13.40 9.19
N ALA A 49 -15.26 -14.02 8.06
CA ALA A 49 -16.12 -13.98 6.89
C ALA A 49 -17.47 -14.60 7.28
N ASP A 50 -18.31 -13.84 7.97
CA ASP A 50 -19.68 -14.20 8.21
C ASP A 50 -20.44 -13.80 6.95
N ILE A 51 -20.33 -14.67 5.95
CA ILE A 51 -20.99 -14.60 4.65
C ILE A 51 -22.52 -14.55 4.75
N ASN A 52 -23.08 -14.55 5.96
CA ASN A 52 -24.51 -14.54 6.25
C ASN A 52 -25.01 -13.30 7.02
N SER A 53 -24.17 -12.29 7.31
CA SER A 53 -24.67 -11.06 7.94
C SER A 53 -25.35 -10.12 6.90
N PRO A 54 -26.61 -9.68 7.10
CA PRO A 54 -27.32 -8.82 6.14
C PRO A 54 -26.80 -7.38 6.01
N SER A 55 -25.73 -7.00 6.72
CA SER A 55 -25.31 -5.60 6.86
C SER A 55 -23.79 -5.44 6.85
N GLY A 56 -23.17 -5.43 5.66
CA GLY A 56 -21.78 -4.97 5.49
C GLY A 56 -21.14 -5.41 4.18
N ASN A 57 -20.31 -4.55 3.58
CA ASN A 57 -19.39 -4.96 2.53
C ASN A 57 -18.34 -5.90 3.16
N PRO A 58 -18.23 -7.18 2.76
CA PRO A 58 -17.26 -8.11 3.36
C PRO A 58 -15.80 -7.77 2.99
N TRP A 59 -15.58 -6.79 2.11
CA TRP A 59 -14.27 -6.39 1.64
C TRP A 59 -13.69 -5.22 2.43
N PRO A 60 -12.37 -5.21 2.67
CA PRO A 60 -11.68 -4.04 3.21
C PRO A 60 -11.78 -2.87 2.23
N THR A 61 -11.94 -1.67 2.77
CA THR A 61 -11.96 -0.43 1.97
C THR A 61 -10.59 -0.13 1.34
N ILE A 62 -9.51 -0.40 2.08
CA ILE A 62 -8.13 -0.19 1.65
C ILE A 62 -7.34 -1.48 1.82
N VAL A 63 -6.58 -1.87 0.80
CA VAL A 63 -5.61 -2.97 0.88
C VAL A 63 -4.19 -2.42 0.72
N CYS A 64 -3.29 -2.87 1.59
CA CYS A 64 -1.86 -2.71 1.39
C CYS A 64 -1.20 -4.08 1.22
N GLU A 65 -0.43 -4.25 0.13
CA GLU A 65 0.41 -5.43 -0.11
C GLU A 65 1.88 -5.03 -0.10
N ILE A 66 2.69 -5.71 0.71
CA ILE A 66 4.15 -5.65 0.63
C ILE A 66 4.61 -6.84 -0.21
N ALA A 67 5.11 -6.59 -1.43
CA ALA A 67 5.48 -7.64 -2.37
C ALA A 67 7.00 -7.70 -2.55
N ASN A 68 7.62 -8.77 -2.07
CA ASN A 68 9.05 -9.04 -2.19
C ASN A 68 9.38 -9.99 -3.35
N THR A 69 8.87 -11.21 -3.34
CA THR A 69 9.17 -12.19 -4.40
C THR A 69 8.14 -12.18 -5.52
N GLN A 70 6.92 -11.72 -5.24
CA GLN A 70 5.87 -11.66 -6.23
C GLN A 70 6.21 -10.71 -7.38
N SER A 71 5.98 -11.18 -8.61
CA SER A 71 6.22 -10.40 -9.83
C SER A 71 5.17 -9.31 -10.03
N LEU A 72 5.56 -8.19 -10.66
CA LEU A 72 4.63 -7.11 -10.97
C LEU A 72 3.42 -7.55 -11.81
N PRO A 73 3.54 -8.45 -12.83
CA PRO A 73 2.38 -8.99 -13.53
C PRO A 73 1.43 -9.80 -12.63
N SER A 74 1.97 -10.54 -11.66
CA SER A 74 1.16 -11.30 -10.70
C SER A 74 0.35 -10.37 -9.79
N ILE A 75 1.00 -9.33 -9.26
CA ILE A 75 0.34 -8.27 -8.48
C ILE A 75 -0.73 -7.57 -9.31
N THR A 76 -0.38 -7.15 -10.54
CA THR A 76 -1.29 -6.43 -11.44
C THR A 76 -2.54 -7.27 -11.73
N ARG A 77 -2.39 -8.58 -11.89
CA ARG A 77 -3.52 -9.50 -12.05
C ARG A 77 -4.40 -9.57 -10.80
N LYS A 78 -3.84 -9.56 -9.58
CA LYS A 78 -4.63 -9.49 -8.33
C LYS A 78 -5.39 -8.18 -8.21
N VAL A 79 -4.74 -7.06 -8.52
CA VAL A 79 -5.38 -5.73 -8.52
C VAL A 79 -6.58 -5.73 -9.45
N ASN A 80 -6.43 -6.23 -10.67
CA ASN A 80 -7.45 -6.16 -11.71
C ASN A 80 -8.56 -7.21 -11.58
N ASN A 81 -8.22 -8.44 -11.22
CA ASN A 81 -9.15 -9.58 -11.29
C ASN A 81 -9.70 -9.98 -9.92
N PHE A 82 -9.29 -9.27 -8.86
CA PHE A 82 -9.74 -9.53 -7.51
C PHE A 82 -10.04 -8.18 -6.83
N TRP A 83 -9.04 -7.48 -6.31
CA TRP A 83 -9.28 -6.34 -5.41
C TRP A 83 -10.13 -5.20 -5.97
N LEU A 84 -9.89 -4.75 -7.20
CA LEU A 84 -10.63 -3.63 -7.80
C LEU A 84 -11.86 -4.06 -8.62
N LEU A 85 -12.33 -5.29 -8.43
CA LEU A 85 -13.64 -5.67 -8.94
C LEU A 85 -14.75 -4.80 -8.29
N PRO A 86 -15.91 -4.65 -8.95
CA PRO A 86 -17.02 -3.89 -8.39
C PRO A 86 -17.40 -4.38 -6.99
N ASN A 87 -17.69 -3.43 -6.09
CA ASN A 87 -18.12 -3.67 -4.70
C ASN A 87 -17.11 -4.44 -3.84
N GLN A 88 -15.81 -4.32 -4.14
CA GLN A 88 -14.73 -4.88 -3.33
C GLN A 88 -13.91 -3.77 -2.67
N VAL A 89 -12.63 -3.65 -3.03
CA VAL A 89 -11.67 -2.68 -2.47
C VAL A 89 -11.74 -1.37 -3.26
N GLU A 90 -11.65 -0.24 -2.57
CA GLU A 90 -11.69 1.08 -3.21
C GLU A 90 -10.28 1.68 -3.43
N ASP A 91 -9.33 1.45 -2.52
CA ASP A 91 -7.93 1.91 -2.64
C ASP A 91 -6.94 0.74 -2.42
N VAL A 92 -6.03 0.53 -3.37
CA VAL A 92 -5.02 -0.53 -3.30
C VAL A 92 -3.63 0.06 -3.36
N ILE A 93 -2.82 -0.25 -2.36
CA ILE A 93 -1.44 0.20 -2.22
C ILE A 93 -0.54 -1.04 -2.31
N VAL A 94 0.47 -0.98 -3.16
CA VAL A 94 1.48 -2.05 -3.28
C VAL A 94 2.85 -1.45 -3.03
N ILE A 95 3.58 -1.97 -2.05
CA ILE A 95 5.01 -1.69 -1.86
C ILE A 95 5.80 -2.86 -2.43
N LYS A 96 6.41 -2.64 -3.58
CA LYS A 96 7.28 -3.60 -4.25
C LYS A 96 8.72 -3.45 -3.77
N LEU A 97 9.22 -4.49 -3.09
CA LEU A 97 10.64 -4.66 -2.81
C LEU A 97 11.23 -5.42 -4.00
N TRP A 98 12.05 -4.75 -4.81
CA TRP A 98 12.71 -5.41 -5.93
C TRP A 98 13.91 -6.21 -5.43
N PRO A 99 14.33 -7.25 -6.18
CA PRO A 99 15.54 -8.01 -5.86
C PRO A 99 16.74 -7.08 -5.66
N TRP A 100 17.48 -7.28 -4.58
CA TRP A 100 18.72 -6.56 -4.33
C TRP A 100 19.90 -7.35 -4.86
N THR A 101 20.03 -7.36 -6.19
CA THR A 101 21.05 -8.16 -6.88
C THR A 101 22.45 -7.78 -6.41
N ASN A 102 23.22 -8.79 -5.99
CA ASN A 102 24.61 -8.69 -5.52
C ASN A 102 24.81 -7.78 -4.31
N CYS A 103 23.75 -7.48 -3.55
CA CYS A 103 23.80 -6.63 -2.36
C CYS A 103 24.58 -5.32 -2.56
N ARG A 104 24.45 -4.71 -3.75
CA ARG A 104 25.26 -3.55 -4.15
C ARG A 104 25.02 -2.37 -3.22
N GLN A 105 26.11 -1.66 -2.92
CA GLN A 105 26.14 -0.43 -2.15
C GLN A 105 26.95 0.64 -2.91
N ASP A 106 26.77 1.91 -2.55
CA ASP A 106 27.66 2.98 -3.00
C ASP A 106 28.93 3.08 -2.13
N ALA A 107 29.79 4.05 -2.45
CA ALA A 107 31.05 4.27 -1.73
C ALA A 107 30.87 4.61 -0.24
N ASN A 108 29.67 5.06 0.18
CA ASN A 108 29.34 5.38 1.56
C ASN A 108 28.60 4.23 2.26
N GLY A 109 28.49 3.06 1.62
CA GLY A 109 27.77 1.91 2.14
C GLY A 109 26.25 2.01 2.00
N LEU A 110 25.72 3.00 1.27
CA LEU A 110 24.28 3.13 1.07
C LEU A 110 23.78 2.01 0.13
N PRO A 111 22.77 1.20 0.52
CA PRO A 111 22.22 0.17 -0.35
C PRO A 111 21.75 0.75 -1.68
N LEU A 112 22.23 0.20 -2.80
CA LEU A 112 21.76 0.50 -4.16
C LEU A 112 20.60 -0.44 -4.51
N ARG A 113 19.40 -0.07 -4.08
CA ARG A 113 18.22 -0.91 -4.18
C ARG A 113 17.01 -0.14 -4.69
N ARG A 114 16.28 -0.75 -5.62
CA ARG A 114 15.01 -0.23 -6.12
C ARG A 114 13.88 -0.65 -5.19
N LEU A 115 13.08 0.31 -4.77
CA LEU A 115 11.81 0.11 -4.06
C LEU A 115 10.75 0.96 -4.76
N THR A 116 9.53 0.44 -4.91
CA THR A 116 8.46 1.16 -5.61
C THR A 116 7.13 1.01 -4.90
N CYS A 117 6.42 2.12 -4.72
CA CYS A 117 5.03 2.13 -4.27
C CYS A 117 4.11 2.35 -5.47
N TYR A 118 3.11 1.50 -5.65
CA TYR A 118 2.05 1.65 -6.62
C TYR A 118 0.73 1.91 -5.88
N LYS A 119 0.04 2.99 -6.21
CA LYS A 119 -1.28 3.30 -5.69
C LYS A 119 -2.31 3.14 -6.80
N PHE A 120 -3.38 2.42 -6.54
CA PHE A 120 -4.54 2.29 -7.40
C PHE A 120 -5.77 2.74 -6.64
N CYS A 121 -6.69 3.38 -7.35
CA CYS A 121 -7.91 3.92 -6.77
C CYS A 121 -9.05 3.56 -7.71
N ARG A 122 -10.01 2.73 -7.29
CA ARG A 122 -11.02 2.15 -8.19
C ARG A 122 -11.72 3.20 -9.05
N ARG A 123 -11.99 4.37 -8.47
CA ARG A 123 -12.73 5.46 -9.12
C ARG A 123 -11.87 6.41 -9.94
N ARG A 124 -10.56 6.51 -9.67
CA ARG A 124 -9.67 7.52 -10.29
C ARG A 124 -8.52 6.94 -11.10
N SER A 125 -8.12 5.71 -10.83
CA SER A 125 -7.18 4.98 -11.66
C SER A 125 -7.75 4.84 -13.07
N ARG A 126 -6.94 5.17 -14.07
CA ARG A 126 -7.31 4.96 -15.47
C ARG A 126 -7.55 3.47 -15.71
N HIS A 127 -8.77 3.11 -16.07
CA HIS A 127 -9.15 1.75 -16.46
C HIS A 127 -9.20 1.66 -17.99
N THR A 128 -8.40 0.76 -18.56
CA THR A 128 -8.33 0.53 -20.00
C THR A 128 -8.59 -0.95 -20.32
N ARG A 129 -8.48 -1.36 -21.59
CA ARG A 129 -8.60 -2.78 -21.97
C ARG A 129 -7.58 -3.68 -21.27
N SER A 130 -6.42 -3.15 -20.86
CA SER A 130 -5.42 -3.90 -20.08
C SER A 130 -5.62 -3.80 -18.56
N GLY A 131 -6.73 -3.22 -18.12
CA GLY A 131 -7.08 -3.04 -16.71
C GLY A 131 -6.71 -1.66 -16.14
N TYR A 132 -6.77 -1.59 -14.81
CA TYR A 132 -6.40 -0.47 -13.97
C TYR A 132 -4.91 -0.20 -14.04
N HIS A 133 -4.59 1.07 -14.28
CA HIS A 133 -3.24 1.60 -14.14
C HIS A 133 -3.06 2.25 -12.76
N PRO A 134 -1.84 2.21 -12.20
CA PRO A 134 -1.57 2.94 -10.97
C PRO A 134 -1.87 4.43 -11.16
N LEU A 135 -2.63 5.00 -10.22
CA LEU A 135 -2.82 6.44 -10.10
C LEU A 135 -1.49 7.13 -9.74
N GLN A 136 -0.68 6.48 -8.89
CA GLN A 136 0.66 6.93 -8.53
C GLN A 136 1.65 5.77 -8.60
N THR A 137 2.85 6.06 -9.10
CA THR A 137 4.01 5.17 -9.04
C THR A 137 5.18 5.96 -8.45
N ILE A 138 5.59 5.62 -7.23
CA ILE A 138 6.62 6.35 -6.50
C ILE A 138 7.81 5.42 -6.32
N GLU A 139 8.93 5.73 -6.98
CA GLU A 139 10.21 5.11 -6.63
C GLU A 139 10.71 5.75 -5.33
N PHE A 140 11.05 4.90 -4.36
CA PHE A 140 11.46 5.34 -3.02
C PHE A 140 12.69 4.57 -2.50
N GLY A 141 13.35 3.81 -3.37
CA GLY A 141 14.68 3.27 -3.13
C GLY A 141 15.77 4.29 -3.47
N THR A 142 16.98 3.81 -3.74
CA THR A 142 18.16 4.64 -4.08
C THR A 142 18.59 4.51 -5.54
N ILE A 143 17.95 3.61 -6.28
CA ILE A 143 18.12 3.46 -7.72
C ILE A 143 16.78 3.31 -8.43
N THR A 144 16.73 3.80 -9.66
CA THR A 144 15.58 3.69 -10.56
C THR A 144 15.51 2.31 -11.22
N THR A 145 14.40 2.06 -11.92
CA THR A 145 14.25 0.93 -12.87
C THR A 145 15.43 0.78 -13.83
N ARG A 146 16.03 1.90 -14.27
CA ARG A 146 17.16 1.93 -15.20
C ARG A 146 18.52 1.81 -14.50
N GLN A 147 18.55 1.38 -13.24
CA GLN A 147 19.76 1.21 -12.43
C GLN A 147 20.56 2.51 -12.21
N ARG A 148 19.93 3.68 -12.41
CA ARG A 148 20.53 4.99 -12.13
C ARG A 148 20.25 5.39 -10.70
N ARG A 149 21.21 6.06 -10.05
CA ARG A 149 21.01 6.64 -8.70
C ARG A 149 19.79 7.54 -8.66
N TYR A 150 19.08 7.48 -7.55
CA TYR A 150 17.84 8.20 -7.30
C TYR A 150 17.85 8.74 -5.88
N ASN A 151 17.69 10.07 -5.75
CA ASN A 151 17.71 10.78 -4.48
C ASN A 151 16.35 11.40 -4.14
N GLY A 152 15.27 11.01 -4.83
CA GLY A 152 13.93 11.57 -4.62
C GLY A 152 13.24 11.09 -3.33
N CYS A 153 13.93 10.32 -2.49
CA CYS A 153 13.46 9.88 -1.19
C CYS A 153 14.63 9.93 -0.18
N SER A 154 15.25 11.11 -0.04
CA SER A 154 16.47 11.33 0.75
C SER A 154 16.21 11.89 2.15
N ALA A 155 15.00 12.39 2.42
CA ALA A 155 14.62 12.95 3.72
C ALA A 155 13.14 12.72 4.01
N ARG A 156 12.77 12.87 5.30
CA ARG A 156 11.37 12.80 5.76
C ARG A 156 10.50 13.80 5.02
N GLY A 157 9.28 13.39 4.68
CA GLY A 157 8.29 14.23 4.00
C GLY A 157 8.53 14.50 2.52
N ILE A 158 9.65 14.04 1.93
CA ILE A 158 9.94 14.27 0.50
C ILE A 158 9.21 13.25 -0.38
N CYS A 159 9.18 11.99 0.03
CA CYS A 159 8.58 10.88 -0.71
C CYS A 159 7.37 10.35 0.04
N THR A 160 6.22 10.96 -0.21
CA THR A 160 4.98 10.63 0.51
C THR A 160 3.93 10.00 -0.40
N LEU A 161 3.24 9.00 0.12
CA LEU A 161 2.02 8.45 -0.46
C LEU A 161 0.82 9.15 0.18
N SER A 162 -0.11 9.63 -0.64
CA SER A 162 -1.39 10.20 -0.18
C SER A 162 -2.52 9.19 -0.31
N ILE A 163 -3.32 9.05 0.74
CA ILE A 163 -4.58 8.30 0.77
C ILE A 163 -5.69 9.33 0.84
N GLU A 164 -6.46 9.41 -0.24
CA GLU A 164 -7.41 10.50 -0.45
C GLU A 164 -8.83 10.04 -0.11
N PRO A 165 -9.63 10.83 0.62
CA PRO A 165 -11.05 10.51 0.87
C PRO A 165 -11.83 10.26 -0.42
N ALA A 166 -11.48 10.95 -1.51
CA ALA A 166 -12.06 10.76 -2.84
C ALA A 166 -11.77 9.37 -3.46
N CYS A 167 -10.79 8.63 -2.95
CA CYS A 167 -10.55 7.25 -3.34
C CYS A 167 -11.32 6.23 -2.50
N ILE A 168 -11.80 6.64 -1.33
CA ILE A 168 -12.42 5.76 -0.33
C ILE A 168 -13.95 5.92 -0.34
N TYR A 169 -14.42 7.16 -0.35
CA TYR A 169 -15.85 7.48 -0.17
C TYR A 169 -16.55 7.92 -1.46
N ALA A 170 -15.87 7.83 -2.61
CA ALA A 170 -16.47 8.21 -3.89
C ALA A 170 -17.65 7.30 -4.25
N GLY A 171 -18.86 7.88 -4.17
CA GLY A 171 -20.13 7.19 -4.42
C GLY A 171 -20.87 6.74 -3.16
N CYS A 172 -20.37 7.05 -1.95
CA CYS A 172 -21.14 6.90 -0.73
C CYS A 172 -22.28 7.94 -0.71
N PRO A 173 -23.55 7.53 -0.50
CA PRO A 173 -24.67 8.47 -0.37
C PRO A 173 -24.52 9.28 0.92
N GLY A 174 -24.47 10.61 0.80
CA GLY A 174 -24.31 11.55 1.93
C GLY A 174 -23.55 12.81 1.53
N THR A 175 -23.87 13.93 2.16
CA THR A 175 -23.11 15.18 2.02
C THR A 175 -21.88 15.14 2.94
N PRO A 176 -20.70 15.63 2.47
CA PRO A 176 -19.52 15.82 3.30
C PRO A 176 -19.84 16.56 4.63
N PRO A 177 -19.08 16.31 5.70
CA PRO A 177 -17.74 15.71 5.69
C PRO A 177 -17.74 14.19 5.80
N TYR A 178 -16.91 13.56 4.96
CA TYR A 178 -16.54 12.17 5.17
C TYR A 178 -15.74 12.01 6.47
N PRO A 179 -15.71 10.80 7.07
CA PRO A 179 -15.00 10.56 8.34
C PRO A 179 -13.53 10.98 8.31
N LEU A 180 -12.88 10.89 7.14
CA LEU A 180 -11.55 11.45 6.94
C LEU A 180 -11.61 12.96 6.67
N PRO A 181 -11.08 13.82 7.56
CA PRO A 181 -11.11 15.28 7.39
C PRO A 181 -10.15 15.79 6.31
N GLY A 182 -9.28 14.92 5.77
CA GLY A 182 -8.31 15.25 4.74
C GLY A 182 -7.53 14.04 4.26
N ASN A 183 -6.49 14.28 3.45
CA ASN A 183 -5.61 13.25 2.95
C ASN A 183 -4.77 12.66 4.09
N VAL A 184 -4.70 11.33 4.16
CA VAL A 184 -3.75 10.64 5.03
C VAL A 184 -2.43 10.49 4.29
N VAL A 185 -1.33 10.84 4.95
CA VAL A 185 0.01 10.85 4.35
C VAL A 185 0.86 9.76 4.98
N ILE A 186 1.45 8.89 4.15
CA ILE A 186 2.43 7.88 4.55
C ILE A 186 3.81 8.31 4.04
N ASP A 187 4.78 8.43 4.94
CA ASP A 187 6.15 8.77 4.60
C ASP A 187 6.93 7.49 4.22
N LEU A 188 7.27 7.38 2.93
CA LEU A 188 8.01 6.23 2.39
C LEU A 188 9.49 6.27 2.78
N TYR A 189 10.04 7.42 3.18
CA TYR A 189 11.41 7.54 3.68
C TYR A 189 11.58 6.72 4.96
N ILE A 190 10.61 6.82 5.88
CA ILE A 190 10.64 6.05 7.15
C ILE A 190 10.65 4.54 6.88
N ILE A 191 9.87 4.09 5.90
CA ILE A 191 9.80 2.69 5.49
C ILE A 191 11.14 2.28 4.84
N GLN A 192 11.67 3.08 3.91
CA GLN A 192 12.97 2.84 3.26
C GLN A 192 14.08 2.65 4.30
N GLN A 193 14.23 3.59 5.23
CA GLN A 193 15.26 3.56 6.25
C GLN A 193 15.15 2.33 7.14
N ALA A 194 13.92 1.91 7.47
CA ALA A 194 13.72 0.71 8.26
C ALA A 194 14.13 -0.55 7.50
N ILE A 195 13.78 -0.66 6.21
CA ILE A 195 14.21 -1.77 5.35
C ILE A 195 15.75 -1.80 5.28
N PHE A 196 16.40 -0.66 5.06
CA PHE A 196 17.86 -0.56 4.89
C PHE A 196 18.62 -0.98 6.15
N ARG A 197 18.03 -0.79 7.35
CA ARG A 197 18.60 -1.24 8.63
C ARG A 197 18.45 -2.75 8.90
N ARG A 198 17.69 -3.46 8.07
CA ARG A 198 17.44 -4.91 8.20
C ARG A 198 18.08 -5.72 7.07
N MET A 199 18.81 -5.03 6.19
CA MET A 199 19.61 -5.61 5.11
C MET A 199 20.94 -6.17 5.63
#